data_AF-A0A7Y6XHX5-F1
#
_entry.id   AF-A0A7Y6XHX5-F1
#
_cell.length_a   1.000
_cell.length_b   1.000
_cell.length_c   1.000
_cell.angle_alpha   90.00
_cell.angle_beta   90.00
_cell.angle_gamma   90.00
#
_symmetry.space_group_name_H-M   'P 1'
#
loop_
_entity.id
_entity.type
_entity.pdbx_description
1 polymer ?
#
loop_
_entity_poly.entity_id
_entity_poly.type
_entity_poly.pdbx_seq_one_letter_code
_entity_poly.pdbx_strand_id
1 'polypeptide(L)'
;MAEQPPKASGAPGGDPRRMEVRRSVAELGARTYAIQLLSDADIPFLVGGAYAFAHYTGIYRDTKDLDLFLHRKDADRAIELLSRNEWRTESEVHGWLHKAFWADFLVDLIYSSGNGITAIDEAWFEHSVPAQVLGCPCRVPPAEEIFWSKAFVLERERFDGHELTHLLLKTGATFDWERLLRRFDRYWEVLLSHLLLFRFAYPSDRAIVPDWLMRELLSRAERSVDQGNWQERICRGRIISFRNYRVDVDEWGYEDGDAWDIQERKKDDPALTAGGAPGTDGLH
;
A
#
# COMPACT_ATOMS: atom_id res chain seq x y z
N MET A 1 11.49 -18.08 51.54
CA MET A 1 10.26 -18.69 50.98
C MET A 1 9.48 -17.60 50.25
N ALA A 2 9.56 -17.60 48.92
CA ALA A 2 8.50 -17.25 47.98
C ALA A 2 9.13 -17.36 46.57
N GLU A 3 8.95 -18.51 45.93
CA GLU A 3 9.40 -18.79 44.57
C GLU A 3 8.70 -17.85 43.57
N GLN A 4 9.48 -17.27 42.65
CA GLN A 4 8.94 -16.61 41.46
C GLN A 4 8.45 -17.68 40.47
N PRO A 5 7.23 -17.56 39.90
CA PRO A 5 6.79 -18.48 38.86
C PRO A 5 7.56 -18.21 37.55
N PRO A 6 7.76 -19.24 36.71
CA PRO A 6 8.53 -19.11 35.47
C PRO A 6 7.80 -18.22 34.46
N LYS A 7 8.56 -17.36 33.79
CA LYS A 7 8.11 -16.60 32.61
C LYS A 7 7.65 -17.58 31.53
N ALA A 8 6.36 -17.58 31.25
CA ALA A 8 5.82 -18.27 30.09
C ALA A 8 6.36 -17.60 28.81
N SER A 9 7.24 -18.30 28.12
CA SER A 9 7.61 -18.03 26.73
C SER A 9 6.40 -18.34 25.84
N GLY A 10 5.55 -17.36 25.57
CA GLY A 10 4.49 -17.47 24.58
C GLY A 10 5.08 -17.28 23.18
N ALA A 11 5.33 -18.39 22.48
CA ALA A 11 5.45 -18.35 21.02
C ALA A 11 4.14 -17.78 20.43
N PRO A 12 4.17 -16.96 19.38
CA PRO A 12 2.94 -16.49 18.73
C PRO A 12 2.38 -17.61 17.85
N GLY A 13 1.75 -18.61 18.48
CA GLY A 13 1.06 -19.70 17.82
C GLY A 13 -0.43 -19.39 17.67
N GLY A 14 -0.78 -18.46 16.79
CA GLY A 14 -2.15 -18.37 16.27
C GLY A 14 -2.34 -19.39 15.16
N ASP A 15 -3.35 -20.28 15.26
CA ASP A 15 -3.70 -21.20 14.18
C ASP A 15 -4.16 -20.40 12.95
N PRO A 16 -3.42 -20.40 11.82
CA PRO A 16 -3.75 -19.60 10.64
C PRO A 16 -5.12 -19.97 10.03
N ARG A 17 -5.71 -21.10 10.43
CA ARG A 17 -7.00 -21.60 9.95
C ARG A 17 -8.24 -20.95 10.58
N ARG A 18 -8.11 -20.10 11.61
CA ARG A 18 -9.27 -19.69 12.43
C ARG A 18 -10.14 -18.55 11.88
N MET A 19 -9.76 -17.87 10.79
CA MET A 19 -10.56 -16.79 10.19
C MET A 19 -10.54 -16.75 8.66
N GLU A 20 -10.16 -17.85 7.98
CA GLU A 20 -10.39 -17.94 6.54
C GLU A 20 -11.89 -18.14 6.28
N VAL A 21 -12.54 -17.13 5.69
CA VAL A 21 -13.80 -17.35 4.96
C VAL A 21 -13.53 -18.49 3.99
N ARG A 22 -14.34 -19.55 4.02
CA ARG A 22 -14.20 -20.69 3.09
C ARG A 22 -14.38 -20.17 1.67
N ARG A 23 -13.26 -20.04 0.95
CA ARG A 23 -13.25 -19.69 -0.47
C ARG A 23 -13.58 -20.90 -1.31
N SER A 24 -14.16 -20.66 -2.47
CA SER A 24 -14.43 -21.75 -3.41
C SER A 24 -13.11 -22.31 -3.94
N VAL A 25 -13.09 -23.62 -4.25
CA VAL A 25 -11.93 -24.25 -4.90
C VAL A 25 -11.61 -23.57 -6.23
N ALA A 26 -12.64 -23.08 -6.94
CA ALA A 26 -12.48 -22.35 -8.19
C ALA A 26 -11.75 -21.01 -7.99
N GLU A 27 -12.09 -20.23 -6.96
CA GLU A 27 -11.44 -18.96 -6.63
C GLU A 27 -9.97 -19.17 -6.28
N LEU A 28 -9.69 -20.12 -5.38
CA LEU A 28 -8.32 -20.44 -4.97
C LEU A 28 -7.52 -20.96 -6.17
N GLY A 29 -8.11 -21.82 -7.00
CA GLY A 29 -7.49 -22.35 -8.21
C GLY A 29 -7.13 -21.25 -9.21
N ALA A 30 -8.03 -20.30 -9.47
CA ALA A 30 -7.76 -19.18 -10.37
C ALA A 30 -6.61 -18.29 -9.86
N ARG A 31 -6.61 -17.94 -8.57
CA ARG A 31 -5.55 -17.12 -7.96
C ARG A 31 -4.20 -17.83 -7.96
N THR A 32 -4.17 -19.11 -7.60
CA THR A 32 -2.97 -19.95 -7.69
C THR A 32 -2.47 -20.05 -9.13
N TYR A 33 -3.37 -20.20 -10.11
CA TYR A 33 -3.01 -20.29 -11.52
C TYR A 33 -2.35 -19.01 -12.02
N ALA A 34 -2.85 -17.83 -11.65
CA ALA A 34 -2.21 -16.55 -11.99
C ALA A 34 -0.79 -16.43 -11.43
N ILE A 35 -0.59 -16.79 -10.14
CA ILE A 35 0.75 -16.79 -9.50
C ILE A 35 1.69 -17.74 -10.26
N GLN A 36 1.22 -18.94 -10.60
CA GLN A 36 2.01 -19.94 -11.29
C GLN A 36 2.41 -19.49 -12.70
N LEU A 37 1.46 -18.92 -13.47
CA LEU A 37 1.73 -18.40 -14.81
C LEU A 37 2.84 -17.35 -14.81
N LEU A 38 2.74 -16.34 -13.95
CA LEU A 38 3.76 -15.29 -13.88
C LEU A 38 5.11 -15.83 -13.40
N SER A 39 5.09 -16.79 -12.46
CA SER A 39 6.30 -17.45 -11.95
C SER A 39 7.01 -18.27 -13.04
N ASP A 40 6.28 -19.13 -13.74
CA ASP A 40 6.81 -19.99 -14.81
C ASP A 40 7.32 -19.19 -16.01
N ALA A 41 6.77 -17.99 -16.20
CA ALA A 41 7.20 -17.08 -17.25
C ALA A 41 8.37 -16.18 -16.83
N ASP A 42 8.93 -16.28 -15.62
CA ASP A 42 9.96 -15.37 -15.11
C ASP A 42 9.56 -13.88 -15.23
N ILE A 43 8.33 -13.57 -14.82
CA ILE A 43 7.87 -12.19 -14.67
C ILE A 43 8.02 -11.81 -13.19
N PRO A 44 8.80 -10.77 -12.83
CA PRO A 44 8.90 -10.33 -11.45
C PRO A 44 7.56 -9.78 -10.94
N PHE A 45 7.08 -10.32 -9.83
CA PHE A 45 5.91 -9.80 -9.11
C PHE A 45 6.05 -10.03 -7.60
N LEU A 46 5.25 -9.29 -6.82
CA LEU A 46 5.08 -9.48 -5.39
C LEU A 46 3.60 -9.68 -5.09
N VAL A 47 3.26 -10.67 -4.29
CA VAL A 47 1.87 -10.86 -3.86
C VAL A 47 1.57 -9.88 -2.72
N GLY A 48 0.63 -8.96 -2.92
CA GLY A 48 0.35 -7.91 -1.96
C GLY A 48 -1.04 -8.01 -1.34
N GLY A 49 -1.66 -6.86 -1.09
CA GLY A 49 -3.05 -6.80 -0.65
C GLY A 49 -3.30 -7.47 0.69
N ALA A 50 -4.47 -8.10 0.79
CA ALA A 50 -4.87 -8.85 1.99
C ALA A 50 -3.92 -10.02 2.31
N TYR A 51 -3.29 -10.63 1.30
CA TYR A 51 -2.39 -11.76 1.50
C TYR A 51 -1.07 -11.34 2.16
N ALA A 52 -0.44 -10.26 1.68
CA ALA A 52 0.75 -9.73 2.32
C ALA A 52 0.45 -9.18 3.73
N PHE A 53 -0.69 -8.52 3.91
CA PHE A 53 -1.11 -8.07 5.23
C PHE A 53 -1.27 -9.24 6.21
N ALA A 54 -1.92 -10.32 5.78
CA ALA A 54 -2.08 -11.54 6.57
C ALA A 54 -0.74 -12.22 6.87
N HIS A 55 0.21 -12.21 5.94
CA HIS A 55 1.57 -12.73 6.17
C HIS A 55 2.25 -12.04 7.36
N TYR A 56 2.16 -10.72 7.45
CA TYR A 56 2.81 -9.97 8.54
C TYR A 56 2.05 -9.96 9.86
N THR A 57 0.71 -9.96 9.80
CA THR A 57 -0.11 -9.73 11.00
C THR A 57 -0.79 -10.98 11.53
N GLY A 58 -0.92 -12.03 10.71
CA GLY A 58 -1.77 -13.19 10.97
C GLY A 58 -3.27 -12.87 10.88
N ILE A 59 -3.64 -11.64 10.52
CA ILE A 59 -5.04 -11.21 10.40
C ILE A 59 -5.51 -11.49 8.98
N TYR A 60 -6.45 -12.43 8.86
CA TYR A 60 -7.10 -12.74 7.59
C TYR A 60 -8.37 -11.91 7.46
N ARG A 61 -8.54 -11.29 6.29
CA ARG A 61 -9.79 -10.67 5.90
C ARG A 61 -10.28 -11.24 4.58
N ASP A 62 -11.58 -11.09 4.35
CA ASP A 62 -12.08 -11.37 3.03
C ASP A 62 -11.54 -10.35 2.00
N THR A 63 -11.23 -10.83 0.81
CA THR A 63 -10.73 -10.01 -0.30
C THR A 63 -11.35 -10.52 -1.59
N LYS A 64 -11.83 -9.58 -2.39
CA LYS A 64 -12.44 -9.88 -3.70
C LYS A 64 -11.36 -10.19 -4.73
N ASP A 65 -10.16 -9.67 -4.51
CA ASP A 65 -9.13 -9.55 -5.54
C ASP A 65 -7.81 -10.19 -5.05
N LEU A 66 -7.01 -10.67 -6.01
CA LEU A 66 -5.60 -10.98 -5.81
C LEU A 66 -4.76 -9.81 -6.33
N ASP A 67 -4.09 -9.12 -5.42
CA ASP A 67 -3.19 -8.02 -5.77
C ASP A 67 -1.78 -8.54 -6.08
N LEU A 68 -1.32 -8.34 -7.31
CA LEU A 68 0.05 -8.61 -7.73
C LEU A 68 0.73 -7.28 -8.06
N PHE A 69 1.83 -6.98 -7.39
CA PHE A 69 2.61 -5.76 -7.58
C PHE A 69 3.77 -6.04 -8.55
N LEU A 70 3.90 -5.25 -9.60
CA LEU A 70 4.90 -5.41 -10.66
C LEU A 70 5.55 -4.08 -10.99
N HIS A 71 6.78 -4.08 -11.50
CA HIS A 71 7.28 -2.90 -12.20
C HIS A 71 6.40 -2.58 -13.41
N ARG A 72 6.23 -1.29 -13.72
CA ARG A 72 5.48 -0.85 -14.92
C ARG A 72 5.98 -1.51 -16.21
N LYS A 73 7.31 -1.70 -16.34
CA LYS A 73 7.95 -2.30 -17.53
C LYS A 73 7.52 -3.75 -17.78
N ASP A 74 7.06 -4.46 -16.75
CA ASP A 74 6.67 -5.86 -16.81
C ASP A 74 5.14 -6.07 -16.90
N ALA A 75 4.36 -5.02 -16.66
CA ALA A 75 2.91 -5.07 -16.58
C ALA A 75 2.26 -5.54 -17.91
N ASP A 76 2.72 -5.03 -19.05
CA ASP A 76 2.15 -5.37 -20.36
C ASP A 76 2.43 -6.83 -20.74
N ARG A 77 3.62 -7.33 -20.39
CA ARG A 77 3.98 -8.74 -20.55
C ARG A 77 3.12 -9.64 -19.66
N ALA A 78 2.82 -9.22 -18.43
CA ALA A 78 1.99 -9.97 -17.50
C ALA A 78 0.53 -10.08 -17.96
N ILE A 79 -0.08 -8.97 -18.38
CA ILE A 79 -1.47 -8.98 -18.88
C ILE A 79 -1.58 -9.76 -20.20
N GLU A 80 -0.60 -9.66 -21.10
CA GLU A 80 -0.57 -10.42 -22.35
C GLU A 80 -0.47 -11.93 -22.06
N LEU A 81 0.38 -12.33 -21.11
CA LEU A 81 0.48 -13.72 -20.69
C LEU A 81 -0.85 -14.26 -20.19
N LEU A 82 -1.55 -13.52 -19.32
CA LEU A 82 -2.86 -13.94 -18.81
C LEU A 82 -3.90 -14.02 -19.93
N SER A 83 -3.93 -13.04 -20.84
CA SER A 83 -4.83 -13.05 -22.01
C SER A 83 -4.64 -14.29 -22.89
N ARG A 84 -3.39 -14.69 -23.14
CA ARG A 84 -3.07 -15.91 -23.90
C ARG A 84 -3.47 -17.21 -23.18
N ASN A 85 -3.73 -17.15 -21.87
CA ASN A 85 -4.17 -18.27 -21.04
C ASN A 85 -5.66 -18.13 -20.66
N GLU A 86 -6.48 -17.61 -21.58
CA GLU A 86 -7.95 -17.55 -21.48
C GLU A 86 -8.51 -16.59 -20.41
N TRP A 87 -7.66 -15.76 -19.79
CA TRP A 87 -8.15 -14.70 -18.91
C TRP A 87 -8.76 -13.57 -19.73
N ARG A 88 -9.91 -13.06 -19.29
CA ARG A 88 -10.44 -11.79 -19.80
C ARG A 88 -9.65 -10.66 -19.17
N THR A 89 -9.09 -9.76 -19.97
CA THR A 89 -8.19 -8.71 -19.48
C THR A 89 -8.69 -7.30 -19.79
N GLU A 90 -8.33 -6.35 -18.94
CA GLU A 90 -8.58 -4.91 -19.11
C GLU A 90 -7.28 -4.17 -18.83
N SER A 91 -6.77 -3.44 -19.84
CA SER A 91 -5.50 -2.72 -19.76
C SER A 91 -5.67 -1.27 -19.34
N GLU A 92 -4.63 -0.73 -18.68
CA GLU A 92 -4.44 0.68 -18.29
C GLU A 92 -5.60 1.26 -17.49
N VAL A 93 -6.19 0.43 -16.62
CA VAL A 93 -7.30 0.83 -15.76
C VAL A 93 -6.83 1.95 -14.84
N HIS A 94 -7.42 3.13 -15.04
CA HIS A 94 -7.08 4.39 -14.36
C HIS A 94 -5.58 4.77 -14.44
N GLY A 95 -4.80 4.18 -15.35
CA GLY A 95 -3.39 4.47 -15.57
C GLY A 95 -2.40 3.90 -14.55
N TRP A 96 -2.83 3.08 -13.58
CA TRP A 96 -1.96 2.54 -12.51
C TRP A 96 -2.02 1.02 -12.32
N LEU A 97 -2.94 0.33 -13.00
CA LEU A 97 -3.02 -1.13 -12.98
C LEU A 97 -3.56 -1.72 -14.30
N HIS A 98 -3.40 -3.03 -14.43
CA HIS A 98 -4.15 -3.87 -15.37
C HIS A 98 -5.04 -4.85 -14.59
N LYS A 99 -6.17 -5.28 -15.16
CA LYS A 99 -7.05 -6.28 -14.55
C LYS A 99 -7.10 -7.55 -15.38
N ALA A 100 -7.14 -8.69 -14.71
CA ALA A 100 -7.41 -9.98 -15.33
C ALA A 100 -8.50 -10.71 -14.55
N PHE A 101 -9.42 -11.33 -15.30
CA PHE A 101 -10.58 -12.03 -14.76
C PHE A 101 -10.60 -13.48 -15.21
N TRP A 102 -10.75 -14.39 -14.25
CA TRP A 102 -11.11 -15.77 -14.48
C TRP A 102 -12.52 -16.00 -13.97
N ALA A 103 -13.48 -16.04 -14.90
CA ALA A 103 -14.90 -15.88 -14.57
C ALA A 103 -15.12 -14.62 -13.70
N ASP A 104 -15.58 -14.78 -12.45
CA ASP A 104 -15.85 -13.68 -11.51
C ASP A 104 -14.66 -13.34 -10.60
N PHE A 105 -13.52 -14.02 -10.74
CA PHE A 105 -12.36 -13.83 -9.86
C PHE A 105 -11.38 -12.82 -10.46
N LEU A 106 -11.10 -11.75 -9.71
CA LEU A 106 -10.23 -10.66 -10.13
C LEU A 106 -8.78 -10.84 -9.66
N VAL A 107 -7.85 -10.57 -10.57
CA VAL A 107 -6.43 -10.34 -10.31
C VAL A 107 -6.09 -8.92 -10.76
N ASP A 108 -5.62 -8.10 -9.82
CA ASP A 108 -5.13 -6.75 -10.10
C ASP A 108 -3.60 -6.81 -10.27
N LEU A 109 -3.12 -6.33 -11.43
CA LEU A 109 -1.71 -6.20 -11.77
C LEU A 109 -1.30 -4.74 -11.56
N ILE A 110 -0.81 -4.43 -10.37
CA ILE A 110 -0.60 -3.08 -9.85
C ILE A 110 0.84 -2.64 -10.08
N TYR A 111 1.03 -1.49 -10.72
CA TYR A 111 2.37 -0.91 -10.95
C TYR A 111 2.51 0.52 -10.43
N SER A 112 1.44 1.10 -9.89
CA SER A 112 1.46 2.34 -9.09
C SER A 112 0.22 2.43 -8.20
N SER A 113 0.08 3.48 -7.39
CA SER A 113 -1.20 3.83 -6.74
C SER A 113 -2.03 4.77 -7.60
N GLY A 114 -3.33 4.87 -7.32
CA GLY A 114 -4.24 5.79 -8.02
C GLY A 114 -3.87 7.27 -7.95
N ASN A 115 -3.17 7.70 -6.89
CA ASN A 115 -2.62 9.05 -6.76
C ASN A 115 -1.18 9.18 -7.31
N GLY A 116 -0.63 8.11 -7.88
CA GLY A 116 0.71 8.06 -8.47
C GLY A 116 1.87 8.20 -7.49
N ILE A 117 1.63 8.22 -6.18
CA ILE A 117 2.69 8.36 -5.17
C ILE A 117 3.53 7.09 -5.05
N THR A 118 2.87 5.92 -5.03
CA THR A 118 3.53 4.65 -4.75
C THR A 118 3.77 3.85 -6.02
N ALA A 119 4.58 4.40 -6.92
CA ALA A 119 5.12 3.66 -8.03
C ALA A 119 5.90 2.44 -7.52
N ILE A 120 5.74 1.30 -8.19
CA ILE A 120 6.43 0.07 -7.82
C ILE A 120 7.83 0.09 -8.44
N ASP A 121 8.80 0.46 -7.62
CA ASP A 121 10.21 0.60 -7.98
C ASP A 121 11.06 -0.57 -7.45
N GLU A 122 12.37 -0.50 -7.69
CA GLU A 122 13.31 -1.57 -7.35
C GLU A 122 13.36 -1.88 -5.85
N ALA A 123 13.16 -0.88 -4.98
CA ALA A 123 13.23 -1.08 -3.54
C ALA A 123 12.06 -1.95 -3.01
N TRP A 124 10.93 -2.02 -3.72
CA TRP A 124 9.89 -3.02 -3.43
C TRP A 124 10.41 -4.45 -3.56
N PHE A 125 11.24 -4.70 -4.59
CA PHE A 125 11.77 -6.03 -4.89
C PHE A 125 13.02 -6.35 -4.08
N GLU A 126 13.95 -5.39 -3.95
CA GLU A 126 15.18 -5.54 -3.17
C GLU A 126 14.90 -5.95 -1.73
N HIS A 127 13.89 -5.33 -1.11
CA HIS A 127 13.54 -5.56 0.29
C HIS A 127 12.36 -6.52 0.51
N SER A 128 11.81 -7.08 -0.57
CA SER A 128 10.72 -8.06 -0.48
C SER A 128 11.13 -9.28 0.35
N VAL A 129 10.17 -9.97 0.96
CA VAL A 129 10.44 -11.15 1.78
C VAL A 129 9.88 -12.42 1.15
N PRO A 130 10.57 -13.57 1.27
CA PRO A 130 10.02 -14.86 0.86
C PRO A 130 8.75 -15.20 1.63
N ALA A 131 7.75 -15.74 0.94
CA ALA A 131 6.48 -16.14 1.52
C ALA A 131 5.91 -17.38 0.82
N GLN A 132 4.86 -17.93 1.43
CA GLN A 132 4.02 -18.93 0.81
C GLN A 132 2.57 -18.42 0.82
N VAL A 133 2.03 -18.14 -0.36
CA VAL A 133 0.66 -17.64 -0.52
C VAL A 133 -0.10 -18.64 -1.39
N LEU A 134 -1.25 -19.11 -0.90
CA LEU A 134 -2.07 -20.12 -1.59
C LEU A 134 -1.29 -21.39 -1.97
N GLY A 135 -0.31 -21.78 -1.15
CA GLY A 135 0.57 -22.91 -1.41
C GLY A 135 1.72 -22.62 -2.37
N CYS A 136 1.71 -21.50 -3.09
CA CYS A 136 2.76 -21.09 -4.02
C CYS A 136 3.92 -20.42 -3.28
N PRO A 137 5.17 -20.89 -3.47
CA PRO A 137 6.36 -20.13 -3.11
C PRO A 137 6.38 -18.81 -3.91
N CYS A 138 6.46 -17.68 -3.22
CA CYS A 138 6.47 -16.36 -3.83
C CYS A 138 7.18 -15.36 -2.91
N ARG A 139 7.08 -14.07 -3.25
CA ARG A 139 7.56 -12.97 -2.41
C ARG A 139 6.41 -12.00 -2.15
N VAL A 140 6.46 -11.32 -1.01
CA VAL A 140 5.53 -10.24 -0.66
C VAL A 140 6.28 -8.92 -0.49
N PRO A 141 5.63 -7.77 -0.69
CA PRO A 141 6.25 -6.47 -0.48
C PRO A 141 6.77 -6.30 0.96
N PRO A 142 7.83 -5.51 1.17
CA PRO A 142 8.28 -5.14 2.50
C PRO A 142 7.15 -4.43 3.25
N ALA A 143 7.12 -4.59 4.57
CA ALA A 143 6.06 -4.02 5.39
C ALA A 143 6.05 -2.48 5.35
N GLU A 144 7.20 -1.84 5.14
CA GLU A 144 7.34 -0.39 4.96
C GLU A 144 6.63 0.10 3.70
N GLU A 145 6.76 -0.61 2.58
CA GLU A 145 6.10 -0.32 1.31
C GLU A 145 4.58 -0.59 1.36
N ILE A 146 4.15 -1.62 2.10
CA ILE A 146 2.73 -1.84 2.42
C ILE A 146 2.19 -0.68 3.26
N PHE A 147 2.95 -0.25 4.28
CA PHE A 147 2.57 0.89 5.12
C PHE A 147 2.45 2.16 4.27
N TRP A 148 3.45 2.44 3.44
CA TRP A 148 3.50 3.62 2.58
C TRP A 148 2.33 3.69 1.60
N SER A 149 2.06 2.61 0.86
CA SER A 149 0.94 2.56 -0.10
C SER A 149 -0.42 2.71 0.56
N LYS A 150 -0.63 2.10 1.72
CA LYS A 150 -1.91 2.17 2.44
C LYS A 150 -2.11 3.48 3.20
N ALA A 151 -1.04 4.21 3.52
CA ALA A 151 -1.12 5.47 4.26
C ALA A 151 -1.88 6.58 3.53
N PHE A 152 -2.07 6.48 2.21
CA PHE A 152 -2.84 7.44 1.43
C PHE A 152 -4.30 7.03 1.20
N VAL A 153 -4.76 5.91 1.76
CA VAL A 153 -6.15 5.44 1.63
C VAL A 153 -7.00 6.02 2.77
N LEU A 154 -7.49 7.25 2.58
CA LEU A 154 -8.33 8.00 3.54
C LEU A 154 -9.70 8.38 2.94
N GLU A 155 -10.24 7.54 2.07
CA GLU A 155 -11.57 7.73 1.51
C GLU A 155 -12.67 7.51 2.56
N ARG A 156 -13.81 8.17 2.39
CA ARG A 156 -15.00 7.97 3.24
C ARG A 156 -15.43 6.51 3.30
N GLU A 157 -15.43 5.84 2.15
CA GLU A 157 -15.87 4.44 2.01
C GLU A 157 -14.76 3.45 2.34
N ARG A 158 -13.50 3.92 2.43
CA ARG A 158 -12.34 3.06 2.71
C ARG A 158 -11.23 3.83 3.41
N PHE A 159 -10.95 3.43 4.64
CA PHE A 159 -9.86 3.92 5.45
C PHE A 159 -9.02 2.77 6.02
N ASP A 160 -7.75 2.69 5.61
CA ASP A 160 -6.85 1.57 5.98
C ASP A 160 -6.07 1.84 7.29
N GLY A 161 -6.35 2.91 8.04
CA GLY A 161 -5.54 3.31 9.20
C GLY A 161 -5.42 2.26 10.31
N HIS A 162 -6.48 1.48 10.55
CA HIS A 162 -6.41 0.37 11.51
C HIS A 162 -5.44 -0.73 11.05
N GLU A 163 -5.40 -1.06 9.75
CA GLU A 163 -4.41 -2.00 9.19
C GLU A 163 -2.98 -1.47 9.39
N LEU A 164 -2.75 -0.17 9.20
CA LEU A 164 -1.45 0.45 9.42
C LEU A 164 -0.99 0.31 10.88
N THR A 165 -1.88 0.54 11.84
CA THR A 165 -1.54 0.38 13.26
C THR A 165 -1.25 -1.08 13.63
N HIS A 166 -1.98 -2.04 13.06
CA HIS A 166 -1.73 -3.48 13.24
C HIS A 166 -0.38 -3.89 12.64
N LEU A 167 -0.07 -3.38 11.45
CA LEU A 167 1.20 -3.64 10.78
C LEU A 167 2.35 -3.12 11.64
N LEU A 168 2.29 -1.86 12.10
CA LEU A 168 3.29 -1.28 12.99
C LEU A 168 3.47 -2.09 14.28
N LEU A 169 2.38 -2.52 14.93
CA LEU A 169 2.48 -3.32 16.14
C LEU A 169 3.26 -4.63 15.91
N LYS A 170 3.11 -5.23 14.73
CA LYS A 170 3.69 -6.54 14.40
C LYS A 170 5.09 -6.46 13.82
N THR A 171 5.38 -5.43 13.03
CA THR A 171 6.61 -5.35 12.24
C THR A 171 7.37 -4.04 12.41
N GLY A 172 6.83 -3.04 13.11
CA GLY A 172 7.46 -1.72 13.24
C GLY A 172 8.85 -1.76 13.89
N ALA A 173 9.13 -2.75 14.75
CA ALA A 173 10.46 -2.94 15.33
C ALA A 173 11.53 -3.36 14.31
N THR A 174 11.13 -3.85 13.14
CA THR A 174 12.02 -4.27 12.05
C THR A 174 12.05 -3.29 10.89
N PHE A 175 11.33 -2.16 10.98
CA PHE A 175 11.27 -1.19 9.91
C PHE A 175 12.62 -0.50 9.71
N ASP A 176 13.02 -0.30 8.45
CA ASP A 176 13.95 0.76 8.09
C ASP A 176 13.21 2.11 8.10
N TRP A 177 13.23 2.74 9.28
CA TRP A 177 12.56 4.02 9.51
C TRP A 177 13.14 5.18 8.70
N GLU A 178 14.42 5.14 8.34
CA GLU A 178 15.01 6.17 7.48
C GLU A 178 14.51 6.02 6.04
N ARG A 179 14.42 4.78 5.53
CA ARG A 179 13.80 4.50 4.21
C ARG A 179 12.35 4.94 4.20
N LEU A 180 11.59 4.59 5.24
CA LEU A 180 10.19 5.00 5.33
C LEU A 180 10.06 6.53 5.36
N LEU A 181 10.88 7.25 6.14
CA LEU A 181 10.85 8.71 6.15
C LEU A 181 11.17 9.29 4.76
N ARG A 182 12.13 8.73 4.02
CA ARG A 182 12.41 9.14 2.63
C ARG A 182 11.20 8.94 1.70
N ARG A 183 10.46 7.83 1.84
CA ARG A 183 9.21 7.59 1.07
C ARG A 183 8.14 8.66 1.33
N PHE A 184 8.09 9.17 2.56
CA PHE A 184 7.10 10.15 2.99
C PHE A 184 7.59 11.60 2.97
N ASP A 185 8.81 11.93 2.55
CA ASP A 185 9.42 13.24 2.83
C ASP A 185 8.53 14.46 2.50
N ARG A 186 7.96 14.52 1.29
CA ARG A 186 6.98 15.57 0.86
C ARG A 186 5.59 15.45 1.51
N TYR A 187 5.30 14.30 2.10
CA TYR A 187 4.02 13.89 2.69
C TYR A 187 4.17 13.55 4.18
N TRP A 188 5.12 14.18 4.86
CA TRP A 188 5.49 13.84 6.22
C TRP A 188 4.31 14.03 7.20
N GLU A 189 3.36 14.90 6.87
CA GLU A 189 2.12 15.11 7.61
C GLU A 189 1.28 13.83 7.65
N VAL A 190 1.21 13.10 6.53
CA VAL A 190 0.49 11.83 6.41
C VAL A 190 1.16 10.78 7.30
N LEU A 191 2.49 10.67 7.27
CA LEU A 191 3.23 9.77 8.16
C LEU A 191 2.98 10.12 9.63
N LEU A 192 3.15 11.40 10.02
CA LEU A 192 2.93 11.84 11.39
C LEU A 192 1.50 11.53 11.86
N SER A 193 0.48 11.73 11.02
CA SER A 193 -0.92 11.45 11.37
C SER A 193 -1.14 9.98 11.76
N HIS A 194 -0.61 9.04 10.98
CA HIS A 194 -0.72 7.61 11.27
C HIS A 194 0.11 7.18 12.47
N LEU A 195 1.29 7.78 12.69
CA LEU A 195 2.08 7.52 13.88
C LEU A 195 1.40 8.03 15.16
N LEU A 196 0.70 9.17 15.10
CA LEU A 196 -0.12 9.65 16.21
C LEU A 196 -1.30 8.70 16.49
N LEU A 197 -2.00 8.22 15.45
CA LEU A 197 -3.06 7.22 15.59
C LEU A 197 -2.54 5.92 16.21
N PHE A 198 -1.36 5.44 15.78
CA PHE A 198 -0.71 4.27 16.37
C PHE A 198 -0.43 4.48 17.87
N ARG A 199 0.15 5.62 18.26
CA ARG A 199 0.49 5.93 19.66
C ARG A 199 -0.75 6.13 20.55
N PHE A 200 -1.89 6.46 19.94
CA PHE A 200 -3.20 6.50 20.60
C PHE A 200 -3.78 5.10 20.79
N ALA A 201 -3.79 4.28 19.73
CA ALA A 201 -4.31 2.91 19.77
C ALA A 201 -3.47 1.99 20.67
N TYR A 202 -2.15 2.16 20.68
CA TYR A 202 -1.18 1.34 21.43
C TYR A 202 -0.29 2.20 22.34
N PRO A 203 -0.84 2.78 23.42
CA PRO A 203 -0.07 3.65 24.31
C PRO A 203 1.08 2.91 25.04
N SER A 204 0.97 1.60 25.21
CA SER A 204 2.00 0.73 25.82
C SER A 204 3.15 0.38 24.88
N ASP A 205 2.95 0.51 23.56
CA ASP A 205 3.90 0.06 22.53
C ASP A 205 4.50 1.24 21.74
N ARG A 206 4.38 2.45 22.29
CA ARG A 206 4.86 3.71 21.67
C ARG A 206 6.32 3.68 21.26
N ALA A 207 7.15 2.89 21.94
CA ALA A 207 8.59 2.77 21.69
C ALA A 207 8.92 1.95 20.43
N ILE A 208 7.94 1.30 19.78
CA ILE A 208 8.12 0.68 18.46
C ILE A 208 8.51 1.73 17.42
N VAL A 209 7.95 2.94 17.53
CA VAL A 209 8.34 4.08 16.69
C VAL A 209 9.53 4.79 17.35
N PRO A 210 10.65 4.98 16.64
CA PRO A 210 11.82 5.64 17.21
C PRO A 210 11.55 7.07 17.66
N ASP A 211 12.09 7.44 18.82
CA ASP A 211 11.95 8.80 19.37
C ASP A 211 12.51 9.87 18.43
N TRP A 212 13.60 9.59 17.71
CA TRP A 212 14.19 10.55 16.76
C TRP A 212 13.23 10.88 15.63
N LEU A 213 12.47 9.90 15.13
CA LEU A 213 11.51 10.09 14.04
C LEU A 213 10.33 10.95 14.50
N MET A 214 9.81 10.66 15.69
CA MET A 214 8.76 11.48 16.29
C MET A 214 9.23 12.92 16.51
N ARG A 215 10.45 13.13 17.02
CA ARG A 215 11.02 14.47 17.23
C ARG A 215 11.21 15.21 15.91
N GLU A 216 11.70 14.55 14.87
CA GLU A 216 11.85 15.14 13.53
C GLU A 216 10.51 15.58 12.96
N LEU A 217 9.50 14.71 12.97
CA LEU A 217 8.18 15.02 12.41
C LEU A 217 7.44 16.11 13.23
N LEU A 218 7.55 16.08 14.56
CA LEU A 218 6.99 17.15 15.41
C LEU A 218 7.71 18.49 15.19
N SER A 219 9.02 18.49 14.96
CA SER A 219 9.79 19.69 14.59
C SER A 219 9.39 20.23 13.21
N ARG A 220 9.06 19.36 12.24
CA ARG A 220 8.47 19.79 10.96
C ARG A 220 7.10 20.45 11.16
N ALA A 221 6.26 19.90 12.03
CA ALA A 221 4.96 20.48 12.38
C ALA A 221 5.07 21.82 13.12
N GLU A 222 6.02 21.96 14.05
CA GLU A 222 6.27 23.24 14.73
C GLU A 222 6.75 24.30 13.73
N ARG A 223 7.70 23.95 12.85
CA ARG A 223 8.15 24.84 11.78
C ARG A 223 7.03 25.25 10.82
N SER A 224 6.08 24.37 10.50
CA SER A 224 4.97 24.73 9.62
C SER A 224 3.99 25.69 10.29
N VAL A 225 3.81 25.61 11.62
CA VAL A 225 3.06 26.61 12.39
C VAL A 225 3.75 27.99 12.31
N ASP A 226 5.06 28.04 12.47
CA ASP A 226 5.83 29.29 12.37
C ASP A 226 5.80 29.90 10.96
N GLN A 227 5.82 29.05 9.92
CA GLN A 227 5.71 29.48 8.52
C GLN A 227 4.32 30.03 8.17
N GLY A 228 3.27 29.54 8.83
CA GLY A 228 1.90 29.93 8.57
C GLY A 228 1.35 29.35 7.26
N ASN A 229 0.38 30.05 6.67
CA ASN A 229 -0.32 29.57 5.49
C ASN A 229 0.55 29.67 4.22
N TRP A 230 0.33 28.74 3.30
CA TRP A 230 0.81 28.88 1.93
C TRP A 230 0.17 30.10 1.28
N GLN A 231 0.89 30.72 0.33
CA GLN A 231 0.38 31.89 -0.39
C GLN A 231 -0.67 31.48 -1.43
N GLU A 232 -0.46 30.32 -2.05
CA GLU A 232 -1.37 29.69 -2.99
C GLU A 232 -2.57 29.09 -2.27
N ARG A 233 -3.77 29.33 -2.82
CA ARG A 233 -5.00 28.78 -2.28
C ARG A 233 -5.19 27.35 -2.81
N ILE A 234 -4.39 26.42 -2.31
CA ILE A 234 -4.32 25.04 -2.80
C ILE A 234 -4.98 24.05 -1.84
N CYS A 235 -5.65 23.02 -2.37
CA CYS A 235 -6.17 21.90 -1.59
C CYS A 235 -5.49 20.58 -2.00
N ARG A 236 -4.61 20.06 -1.14
CA ARG A 236 -3.93 18.75 -1.33
C ARG A 236 -4.81 17.55 -0.96
N GLY A 237 -6.08 17.78 -0.60
CA GLY A 237 -6.96 16.73 -0.08
C GLY A 237 -7.25 15.61 -1.09
N ARG A 238 -7.29 15.91 -2.40
CA ARG A 238 -7.50 14.91 -3.46
C ARG A 238 -6.42 13.83 -3.54
N ILE A 239 -5.22 14.09 -2.97
CA ILE A 239 -4.13 13.10 -2.86
C ILE A 239 -4.49 11.95 -1.91
N ILE A 240 -5.22 12.25 -0.83
CA ILE A 240 -5.59 11.29 0.23
C ILE A 240 -7.05 10.83 0.15
N SER A 241 -7.92 11.63 -0.48
CA SER A 241 -9.29 11.26 -0.78
C SER A 241 -9.80 12.05 -1.98
N PHE A 242 -9.83 11.40 -3.14
CA PHE A 242 -10.14 12.06 -4.41
C PHE A 242 -11.57 12.59 -4.43
N ARG A 243 -12.54 11.76 -4.03
CA ARG A 243 -13.96 12.10 -4.13
C ARG A 243 -14.42 13.10 -3.08
N ASN A 244 -13.90 13.01 -1.86
CA ASN A 244 -14.41 13.82 -0.74
C ASN A 244 -13.89 15.27 -0.78
N TYR A 245 -12.71 15.51 -1.37
CA TYR A 245 -12.16 16.85 -1.58
C TYR A 245 -12.49 17.43 -2.97
N ARG A 246 -13.47 16.87 -3.67
CA ARG A 246 -13.88 17.37 -4.98
C ARG A 246 -14.45 18.79 -4.88
N VAL A 247 -15.29 19.03 -3.86
CA VAL A 247 -15.97 20.31 -3.61
C VAL A 247 -14.99 21.47 -3.40
N ASP A 248 -13.83 21.21 -2.78
CA ASP A 248 -12.80 22.21 -2.52
C ASP A 248 -12.32 22.87 -3.81
N VAL A 249 -12.09 22.07 -4.84
CA VAL A 249 -11.60 22.53 -6.14
C VAL A 249 -12.75 23.02 -7.03
N ASP A 250 -13.83 22.24 -7.14
CA ASP A 250 -14.88 22.49 -8.13
C ASP A 250 -15.80 23.66 -7.73
N GLU A 251 -15.99 23.88 -6.42
CA GLU A 251 -16.96 24.84 -5.89
C GLU A 251 -16.35 25.92 -4.99
N TRP A 252 -15.34 25.57 -4.17
CA TRP A 252 -14.77 26.53 -3.20
C TRP A 252 -13.59 27.34 -3.74
N GLY A 253 -13.13 27.04 -4.96
CA GLY A 253 -12.10 27.81 -5.67
C GLY A 253 -10.69 27.59 -5.14
N TYR A 254 -10.38 26.39 -4.66
CA TYR A 254 -9.01 25.98 -4.39
C TYR A 254 -8.34 25.43 -5.67
N GLU A 255 -7.04 25.65 -5.81
CA GLU A 255 -6.24 24.94 -6.80
C GLU A 255 -6.14 23.46 -6.45
N ASP A 256 -6.12 22.60 -7.47
CA ASP A 256 -6.03 21.16 -7.30
C ASP A 256 -4.62 20.74 -6.88
N GLY A 257 -4.47 20.35 -5.62
CA GLY A 257 -3.20 19.94 -5.06
C GLY A 257 -2.69 18.60 -5.58
N ASP A 258 -3.55 17.70 -6.09
CA ASP A 258 -3.10 16.47 -6.73
C ASP A 258 -2.45 16.76 -8.08
N ALA A 259 -3.09 17.61 -8.90
CA ALA A 259 -2.53 18.05 -10.17
C ALA A 259 -1.21 18.83 -9.99
N TRP A 260 -1.14 19.69 -8.97
CA TRP A 260 0.10 20.38 -8.58
C TRP A 260 1.19 19.40 -8.17
N ASP A 261 0.89 18.43 -7.31
CA ASP A 261 1.87 17.46 -6.81
C ASP A 261 2.43 16.58 -7.95
N ILE A 262 1.58 16.17 -8.91
CA ILE A 262 2.02 15.49 -10.13
C ILE A 262 3.04 16.33 -10.91
N GLN A 263 2.82 17.64 -11.02
CA GLN A 263 3.75 18.53 -11.73
C GLN A 263 5.07 18.69 -10.97
N GLU A 264 5.03 18.88 -9.66
CA GLU A 264 6.24 19.00 -8.84
C GLU A 264 7.07 17.71 -8.88
N ARG A 265 6.44 16.54 -8.76
CA ARG A 265 7.14 15.25 -8.92
C ARG A 265 7.84 15.12 -10.26
N LYS A 266 7.22 15.58 -11.35
CA LYS A 266 7.83 15.56 -12.69
C LYS A 266 9.03 16.51 -12.83
N LYS A 267 9.07 17.59 -12.05
CA LYS A 267 10.24 18.50 -12.02
C LYS A 267 11.40 17.86 -11.27
N ASP A 268 11.10 17.20 -10.15
CA ASP A 268 12.11 16.54 -9.31
C ASP A 268 12.68 15.28 -9.97
N ASP A 269 11.87 14.57 -10.76
CA ASP A 269 12.30 13.42 -11.54
C ASP A 269 11.63 13.40 -12.93
N PRO A 270 12.31 13.93 -13.97
CA PRO A 270 11.80 13.93 -15.34
C PRO A 270 11.53 12.53 -15.90
N ALA A 271 12.08 11.45 -15.34
CA ALA A 271 11.83 10.08 -15.80
C ALA A 271 10.39 9.61 -15.50
N LEU A 272 9.67 10.27 -14.57
CA LEU A 272 8.24 10.03 -14.31
C LEU A 272 7.31 10.50 -15.44
N THR A 273 7.83 11.14 -16.50
CA THR A 273 7.04 11.63 -17.65
C THR A 273 6.60 10.57 -18.66
N ALA A 274 7.18 9.36 -18.62
CA ALA A 274 6.98 8.35 -19.67
C ALA A 274 5.72 7.46 -19.50
N GLY A 275 4.94 7.61 -18.41
CA GLY A 275 3.81 6.73 -18.11
C GLY A 275 2.53 7.48 -17.75
N GLY A 276 1.61 7.60 -18.70
CA GLY A 276 0.19 7.87 -18.45
C GLY A 276 -0.21 9.35 -18.35
N ALA A 277 -0.91 9.84 -19.37
CA ALA A 277 -1.82 10.97 -19.20
C ALA A 277 -2.95 10.55 -18.23
N PRO A 278 -3.41 11.40 -17.31
CA PRO A 278 -4.57 11.08 -16.49
C PRO A 278 -5.79 10.92 -17.39
N GLY A 279 -6.32 9.70 -17.43
CA GLY A 279 -7.59 9.40 -18.06
C GLY A 279 -8.70 10.16 -17.34
N THR A 280 -9.44 10.96 -18.10
CA THR A 280 -10.67 11.63 -17.67
C THR A 280 -11.68 10.61 -17.15
N ASP A 281 -12.19 10.85 -15.93
CA ASP A 281 -13.41 10.32 -15.32
C ASP A 281 -13.93 8.96 -15.81
N GLY A 282 -13.65 7.92 -15.02
CA GLY A 282 -14.37 6.65 -15.07
C GLY A 282 -15.06 6.38 -13.74
N LEU A 283 -16.37 6.66 -13.67
CA LEU A 283 -17.27 6.12 -12.65
C LEU A 283 -17.22 4.59 -12.69
N HIS A 284 -16.81 3.95 -11.60
CA HIS A 284 -17.57 2.94 -10.84
C HIS A 284 -16.71 2.42 -9.70
#